data_AF-A0A0G4NPK0-F1
#
_entry.id   AF-A0A0G4NPK0-F1
#
_cell.length_a   1.000
_cell.length_b   1.000
_cell.length_c   1.000
_cell.angle_alpha   90.00
_cell.angle_beta   90.00
_cell.angle_gamma   90.00
#
_symmetry.space_group_name_H-M   'P 1'
#
loop_
_entity.id
_entity.type
_entity.pdbx_description
1 polymer ?
#
loop_
_entity_poly.entity_id
_entity_poly.type
_entity_poly.pdbx_seq_one_letter_code
_entity_poly.pdbx_strand_id
1 'polypeptide(L)'
;MTQLRNMLGALLLAPLAMGASPLTPRHEAGRCAIRGHCGSKSWFGKQLPCVDNGLAEDPDEELRNQIMEVCGEKWASGPVCCDAEQ
;
A
#
# COMPACT_ATOMS: atom_id res chain seq x y z
N MET A 1 -61.81 26.59 -5.38
CA MET A 1 -60.94 26.24 -4.25
C MET A 1 -59.70 25.59 -4.82
N THR A 2 -58.65 26.40 -4.92
CA THR A 2 -57.46 26.15 -5.72
C THR A 2 -56.49 25.25 -4.95
N GLN A 3 -55.94 24.26 -5.65
CA GLN A 3 -55.09 23.18 -5.13
C GLN A 3 -53.92 23.70 -4.27
N LEU A 4 -53.90 23.28 -3.01
CA LEU A 4 -52.90 23.69 -2.03
C LEU A 4 -51.72 22.71 -2.03
N ARG A 5 -50.54 23.24 -2.40
CA ARG A 5 -49.19 22.84 -1.95
C ARG A 5 -48.76 21.38 -2.19
N ASN A 6 -48.32 21.10 -3.42
CA ASN A 6 -47.11 20.31 -3.61
C ASN A 6 -45.91 21.22 -3.36
N MET A 7 -45.00 20.83 -2.47
CA MET A 7 -43.54 21.16 -2.41
C MET A 7 -43.06 21.02 -0.96
N LEU A 8 -42.99 19.78 -0.46
CA LEU A 8 -42.03 19.47 0.61
C LEU A 8 -40.73 19.04 -0.07
N GLY A 9 -39.75 19.94 0.01
CA GLY A 9 -38.46 19.83 -0.66
C GLY A 9 -37.71 18.56 -0.28
N ALA A 10 -37.20 17.88 -1.30
CA ALA A 10 -36.19 16.86 -1.16
C ALA A 10 -34.93 17.52 -0.58
N LEU A 11 -34.67 17.31 0.71
CA LEU A 11 -33.40 17.65 1.34
C LEU A 11 -32.34 16.71 0.73
N LEU A 12 -31.57 17.24 -0.22
CA LEU A 12 -30.48 16.53 -0.89
C LEU A 12 -29.43 16.12 0.16
N LEU A 13 -29.42 14.84 0.53
CA LEU A 13 -28.32 14.20 1.24
C LEU A 13 -27.12 14.13 0.28
N ALA A 14 -26.28 15.17 0.26
CA ALA A 14 -24.98 15.09 -0.41
C ALA A 14 -24.05 14.20 0.45
N PRO A 15 -23.57 13.06 -0.07
CA PRO A 15 -22.61 12.25 0.67
C PRO A 15 -21.27 13.00 0.71
N LEU A 16 -20.77 13.26 1.92
CA LEU A 16 -19.38 13.63 2.16
C LEU A 16 -18.51 12.42 1.81
N ALA A 17 -18.16 12.27 0.54
CA ALA A 17 -17.10 11.35 0.14
C ALA A 17 -15.78 11.92 0.67
N MET A 18 -15.43 11.55 1.91
CA MET A 18 -14.09 11.77 2.46
C MET A 18 -13.14 10.89 1.65
N GLY A 19 -12.59 11.43 0.56
CA GLY A 19 -11.66 10.70 -0.30
C GLY A 19 -10.44 10.29 0.52
N ALA A 20 -10.20 8.98 0.65
CA ALA A 20 -8.98 8.49 1.25
C ALA A 20 -7.80 8.95 0.39
N SER A 21 -6.77 9.54 1.03
CA SER A 21 -5.52 9.82 0.33
C SER A 21 -4.94 8.51 -0.22
N PRO A 22 -4.42 8.50 -1.47
CA PRO A 22 -3.82 7.31 -2.04
C PRO A 22 -2.60 6.88 -1.23
N LEU A 23 -2.51 5.58 -0.89
CA LEU A 23 -1.42 5.02 -0.09
C LEU A 23 -0.08 5.03 -0.84
N THR A 24 -0.10 4.81 -2.15
CA THR A 24 1.07 4.84 -3.03
C THR A 24 0.79 5.77 -4.22
N PRO A 25 1.00 7.10 -4.09
CA PRO A 25 0.63 8.05 -5.13
C PRO A 25 1.50 8.00 -6.39
N ARG A 26 2.68 7.37 -6.36
CA ARG A 26 3.59 7.26 -7.50
C ARG A 26 3.80 5.81 -7.93
N HIS A 27 3.62 5.53 -9.21
CA HIS A 27 3.85 4.22 -9.84
C HIS A 27 4.77 4.38 -11.04
N GLU A 28 6.06 4.12 -10.83
CA GLU A 28 7.10 4.19 -11.85
C GLU A 28 8.12 3.07 -11.62
N ALA A 29 8.92 2.75 -12.63
CA ALA A 29 9.92 1.70 -12.52
C ALA A 29 10.90 1.99 -11.37
N GLY A 30 11.22 0.95 -10.57
CA GLY A 30 12.11 1.07 -9.43
C GLY A 30 11.50 1.73 -8.19
N ARG A 31 10.17 1.89 -8.12
CA ARG A 31 9.47 2.39 -6.92
C ARG A 31 8.74 1.28 -6.19
N CYS A 32 8.88 1.25 -4.87
CA CYS A 32 8.24 0.28 -4.01
C CYS A 32 6.81 0.69 -3.67
N ALA A 33 6.00 -0.29 -3.31
CA ALA A 33 4.65 -0.10 -2.76
C ALA A 33 4.58 -0.47 -1.27
N ILE A 34 5.54 -1.29 -0.83
CA ILE A 34 5.69 -1.80 0.54
C ILE A 34 7.17 -2.08 0.83
N ARG A 35 7.57 -2.00 2.11
CA ARG A 35 8.88 -2.41 2.66
C ARG A 35 8.78 -2.55 4.19
N GLY A 36 9.48 -3.51 4.79
CA GLY A 36 9.47 -3.78 6.23
C GLY A 36 8.14 -4.28 6.78
N HIS A 37 8.05 -4.43 8.11
CA HIS A 37 6.87 -4.96 8.82
C HIS A 37 6.25 -3.93 9.77
N CYS A 38 4.91 -3.80 9.77
CA CYS A 38 4.15 -2.87 10.63
C CYS A 38 3.29 -3.56 11.70
N GLY A 39 3.57 -4.83 12.01
CA GLY A 39 2.82 -5.62 12.98
C GLY A 39 1.91 -6.66 12.35
N SER A 40 1.14 -7.37 13.18
CA SER A 40 0.19 -8.41 12.75
C SER A 40 -1.23 -8.08 13.20
N LYS A 41 -2.24 -8.65 12.54
CA LYS A 41 -3.65 -8.50 12.94
C LYS A 41 -4.06 -9.39 14.12
N SER A 42 -3.24 -10.36 14.48
CA SER A 42 -3.51 -11.36 15.51
C SER A 42 -2.18 -11.82 16.10
N TRP A 43 -2.19 -12.27 17.37
CA TRP A 43 -0.98 -12.67 18.10
C TRP A 43 -0.12 -13.67 17.29
N PHE A 44 -0.73 -14.71 16.72
CA PHE A 44 -0.02 -15.74 15.94
C PHE A 44 -0.06 -15.49 14.42
N GLY A 45 -0.43 -14.29 14.00
CA GLY A 45 -0.50 -13.92 12.59
C GLY A 45 0.86 -13.55 12.01
N LYS A 46 0.99 -13.68 10.69
CA LYS A 46 2.15 -13.15 9.96
C LYS A 46 2.24 -11.64 10.13
N GLN A 47 3.48 -11.14 10.09
CA GLN A 47 3.73 -9.70 10.00
C GLN A 47 3.21 -9.15 8.68
N LEU A 48 2.57 -7.99 8.74
CA LEU A 48 2.06 -7.27 7.59
C LEU A 48 3.11 -6.27 7.12
N PRO A 49 3.27 -6.11 5.80
CA PRO A 49 4.23 -5.18 5.29
C PRO A 49 3.79 -3.72 5.49
N CYS A 50 4.73 -2.81 5.73
CA CYS A 50 4.43 -1.37 5.80
C CYS A 50 4.15 -0.80 4.41
N VAL A 51 3.33 0.26 4.33
CA VAL A 51 3.23 1.07 3.11
C VAL A 51 4.55 1.80 2.90
N ASP A 52 5.11 1.68 1.70
CA ASP A 52 6.27 2.44 1.27
C ASP A 52 6.04 2.94 -0.16
N ASN A 53 6.44 4.17 -0.44
CA ASN A 53 6.41 4.69 -1.81
C ASN A 53 7.77 5.27 -2.21
N GLY A 54 8.86 4.77 -1.60
CA GLY A 54 10.25 5.12 -1.89
C GLY A 54 10.82 4.37 -3.10
N LEU A 55 12.03 4.74 -3.52
CA LEU A 55 12.76 3.99 -4.54
C LEU A 55 13.26 2.66 -3.96
N ALA A 56 13.42 1.66 -4.81
CA ALA A 56 14.09 0.42 -4.48
C ALA A 56 15.57 0.69 -4.20
N GLU A 57 16.17 -0.10 -3.30
CA GLU A 57 17.53 0.10 -2.82
C GLU A 57 18.38 -1.14 -3.10
N ASP A 58 19.68 -0.96 -3.34
CA ASP A 58 20.58 -2.08 -3.48
C ASP A 58 20.86 -2.70 -2.10
N PRO A 59 20.51 -3.98 -1.87
CA PRO A 59 20.83 -4.68 -0.64
C PRO A 59 22.34 -4.90 -0.48
N ASP A 60 22.77 -5.09 0.75
CA ASP A 60 24.11 -5.58 1.04
C ASP A 60 24.30 -7.04 0.57
N GLU A 61 25.53 -7.54 0.67
CA GLU A 61 25.90 -8.88 0.19
C GLU A 61 25.17 -10.00 0.96
N GLU A 62 24.95 -9.82 2.26
CA GLU A 62 24.27 -10.82 3.09
C GLU A 62 22.81 -10.96 2.66
N LEU A 63 22.09 -9.83 2.58
CA LEU A 63 20.71 -9.81 2.13
C LEU A 63 20.58 -10.24 0.66
N ARG A 64 21.54 -9.89 -0.21
CA ARG A 64 21.56 -10.36 -1.61
C ARG A 64 21.58 -11.89 -1.68
N ASN A 65 22.44 -12.54 -0.91
CA ASN A 65 22.57 -13.99 -0.88
C ASN A 65 21.29 -14.65 -0.38
N GLN A 66 20.68 -14.11 0.68
CA GLN A 66 19.39 -14.59 1.20
C GLN A 66 18.28 -14.47 0.15
N ILE A 67 18.21 -13.34 -0.55
CA ILE A 67 17.23 -13.13 -1.63
C ILE A 67 17.44 -14.14 -2.75
N MET A 68 18.68 -14.42 -3.15
CA MET A 68 18.95 -15.42 -4.18
C MET A 68 18.57 -16.83 -3.73
N GLU A 69 18.80 -17.19 -2.47
CA GLU A 69 18.41 -18.49 -1.90
C GLU A 69 16.88 -18.68 -1.91
N VAL A 70 16.12 -17.65 -1.54
CA VAL A 70 14.65 -17.73 -1.42
C VAL A 70 13.93 -17.46 -2.74
N CYS A 71 14.41 -16.51 -3.53
CA CYS A 71 13.73 -15.97 -4.70
C CYS A 71 14.38 -16.34 -6.05
N GLY A 72 15.58 -16.93 -6.00
CA GLY A 72 16.34 -17.46 -7.15
C GLY A 72 17.32 -16.47 -7.80
N GLU A 73 18.23 -17.03 -8.61
CA GLU A 73 19.33 -16.35 -9.33
C GLU A 73 18.92 -15.11 -10.14
N LYS A 74 17.65 -14.98 -10.54
CA LYS A 74 17.17 -13.79 -11.26
C LYS A 74 17.31 -12.49 -10.44
N TRP A 75 17.47 -12.60 -9.12
CA TRP A 75 17.66 -11.48 -8.20
C TRP A 75 19.13 -11.24 -7.80
N ALA A 76 20.08 -11.87 -8.51
CA ALA A 76 21.51 -11.69 -8.27
C ALA A 76 22.01 -10.25 -8.46
N SER A 77 21.22 -9.37 -9.07
CA SER A 77 21.55 -7.96 -9.24
C SER A 77 20.32 -7.07 -9.17
N GLY A 78 20.56 -5.78 -9.01
CA GLY A 78 19.54 -4.73 -9.03
C GLY A 78 18.90 -4.46 -7.67
N PRO A 79 18.16 -3.35 -7.57
CA PRO A 79 17.59 -2.90 -6.32
C PRO A 79 16.32 -3.69 -5.95
N VAL A 80 16.01 -3.74 -4.66
CA VAL A 80 14.87 -4.50 -4.11
C VAL A 80 14.01 -3.64 -3.18
N CYS A 81 12.81 -4.15 -2.88
CA CYS A 81 11.80 -3.52 -2.02
C CYS A 81 11.56 -4.29 -0.72
N CYS A 82 12.53 -5.12 -0.30
CA CYS A 82 12.46 -5.91 0.92
C CYS A 82 13.72 -5.73 1.77
N ASP A 83 13.58 -5.96 3.07
CA ASP A 83 14.70 -6.07 4.01
C ASP A 83 14.85 -7.52 4.50
N ALA A 84 15.85 -7.78 5.34
CA ALA A 84 16.18 -9.13 5.81
C ALA A 84 15.13 -9.77 6.73
N GLU A 85 14.19 -8.99 7.29
CA GLU A 85 13.13 -9.53 8.14
C GLU A 85 11.93 -10.03 7.32
N GLN A 86 11.88 -9.74 6.01
CA GLN A 86 10.73 -10.01 5.12
C GLN A 86 10.81 -11.32 4.34
#